data_AF-A0A8T5PWY7-F1
#
_entry.id   AF-A0A8T5PWY7-F1
#
_cell.length_a   1.000
_cell.length_b   1.000
_cell.length_c   1.000
_cell.angle_alpha   90.00
_cell.angle_beta   90.00
_cell.angle_gamma   90.00
#
_symmetry.space_group_name_H-M   'P 1'
#
loop_
_entity.id
_entity.type
_entity.pdbx_description
1 polymer ?
#
loop_
_entity_poly.entity_id
_entity_poly.type
_entity_poly.pdbx_seq_one_letter_code
_entity_poly.pdbx_strand_id
1 'polypeptide(L)' 'VDISFQMLRYGLEPDDKKLAKIYDDYKSGKLLTSELKQIAIDKVKAFLEHHQKEREKAKSKLDKFLWD' A
#
# COMPACT_ATOMS: atom_id res chain seq x y z
N VAL A 1 -11.02 9.31 11.17
CA VAL A 1 -10.59 9.21 9.76
C VAL A 1 -9.08 9.06 9.76
N ASP A 2 -8.58 7.83 9.86
CA ASP A 2 -7.14 7.58 9.93
C ASP A 2 -6.58 7.37 8.51
N ILE A 3 -5.55 8.16 8.16
CA ILE A 3 -4.95 8.15 6.81
C ILE A 3 -4.21 6.83 6.55
N SER A 4 -3.56 6.24 7.55
CA SER A 4 -2.86 4.96 7.39
C SER A 4 -3.85 3.85 7.03
N PHE A 5 -5.04 3.81 7.65
CA PHE A 5 -6.08 2.89 7.23
C PHE A 5 -6.61 3.16 5.81
N GLN A 6 -6.78 4.43 5.43
CA GLN A 6 -7.20 4.77 4.07
C GLN A 6 -6.19 4.31 3.00
N MET A 7 -4.90 4.47 3.26
CA MET A 7 -3.86 3.98 2.36
C MET A 7 -3.93 2.45 2.20
N LEU A 8 -4.16 1.72 3.30
CA LEU A 8 -4.42 0.28 3.25
C LEU A 8 -5.63 -0.05 2.36
N ARG A 9 -6.75 0.64 2.57
CA ARG A 9 -8.01 0.42 1.84
C ARG A 9 -7.93 0.74 0.34
N TYR A 10 -7.20 1.78 -0.05
CA TYR A 10 -7.25 2.31 -1.43
C TYR A 10 -6.09 1.86 -2.33
N GLY A 11 -5.29 0.87 -1.92
CA GLY A 11 -4.30 0.31 -2.83
C GLY A 11 -3.17 -0.51 -2.23
N LEU A 12 -3.08 -0.64 -0.90
CA LEU A 12 -1.96 -1.32 -0.25
C LEU A 12 -2.30 -2.69 0.36
N GLU A 13 -3.56 -2.96 0.68
CA GLU A 13 -4.02 -4.29 1.10
C GLU A 13 -5.07 -4.85 0.13
N PRO A 14 -4.72 -5.83 -0.72
CA PRO A 14 -5.67 -6.44 -1.65
C PRO A 14 -6.62 -7.45 -1.00
N ASP A 15 -6.34 -7.92 0.22
CA ASP A 15 -7.21 -8.87 0.93
C ASP A 15 -8.25 -8.14 1.78
N ASP A 16 -9.49 -8.13 1.29
CA ASP A 16 -10.64 -7.51 1.96
C ASP A 16 -10.92 -8.08 3.35
N LYS A 17 -10.67 -9.38 3.57
CA LYS A 17 -10.88 -10.01 4.90
C LYS A 17 -9.86 -9.47 5.90
N LYS A 18 -8.62 -9.33 5.45
CA LYS A 18 -7.56 -8.74 6.27
C LYS A 18 -7.82 -7.27 6.55
N LEU A 19 -8.30 -6.52 5.55
CA LEU A 19 -8.69 -5.12 5.71
C LEU A 19 -9.83 -4.95 6.72
N ALA A 20 -10.88 -5.80 6.64
CA ALA A 20 -11.98 -5.81 7.60
C ALA A 20 -11.48 -6.08 9.02
N LYS A 21 -10.61 -7.08 9.20
CA LYS A 21 -10.01 -7.38 10.51
C LYS A 21 -9.22 -6.21 11.08
N ILE A 22 -8.40 -5.53 10.26
CA ILE A 22 -7.65 -4.34 10.68
C ILE A 22 -8.60 -3.23 11.12
N TYR A 23 -9.70 -3.02 10.38
CA TYR A 23 -10.72 -2.03 10.73
C TYR A 23 -11.38 -2.35 12.07
N ASP A 24 -11.80 -3.60 12.29
CA ASP A 24 -12.49 -4.01 13.51
C ASP A 24 -11.56 -3.97 14.73
N ASP A 25 -10.31 -4.44 14.60
CA ASP A 25 -9.31 -4.37 15.67
C ASP A 25 -8.96 -2.90 16.00
N TYR A 26 -8.88 -2.01 15.01
CA TYR A 26 -8.61 -0.58 15.23
C TYR A 26 -9.81 0.13 15.87
N LYS A 27 -11.02 -0.12 15.37
CA LYS A 27 -12.26 0.48 15.89
C LYS A 27 -12.56 0.05 17.33
N SER A 28 -12.24 -1.20 17.68
CA SER A 28 -12.40 -1.70 19.04
C SER A 28 -11.31 -1.21 20.02
N GLY A 29 -10.28 -0.52 19.53
CA GLY A 29 -9.15 -0.05 20.34
C GLY A 29 -8.11 -1.13 20.64
N LYS A 30 -8.26 -2.34 20.08
CA LYS A 30 -7.32 -3.45 20.23
C LYS A 30 -6.03 -3.25 19.43
N LEU A 31 -6.10 -2.52 18.31
CA LEU A 31 -4.95 -2.12 17.52
C LEU A 31 -4.63 -0.64 17.81
N LEU A 32 -3.40 -0.36 18.23
CA LEU A 32 -2.93 1.01 18.47
C LEU A 32 -2.67 1.73 17.14
N THR A 33 -2.75 3.06 17.16
CA THR A 33 -2.42 3.89 15.99
C THR A 33 -0.97 3.69 15.52
N SER A 34 -0.03 3.42 16.43
CA SER A 34 1.36 3.08 16.08
C SER A 34 1.44 1.77 15.29
N GLU A 35 0.66 0.75 15.69
CA GLU A 35 0.62 -0.56 15.03
C GLU A 35 -0.05 -0.46 13.65
N LEU A 36 -1.15 0.29 13.55
CA LEU A 36 -1.79 0.59 12.26
C LEU A 36 -0.82 1.30 11.30
N LYS A 37 -0.08 2.29 11.80
CA LYS A 37 0.96 2.98 11.02
C LYS A 37 2.08 2.05 10.60
N GLN A 38 2.50 1.13 11.47
CA GLN A 38 3.53 0.16 11.13
C GLN A 38 3.08 -0.75 9.98
N ILE A 39 1.84 -1.26 10.02
CA ILE A 39 1.26 -2.05 8.92
C ILE A 39 1.27 -1.25 7.61
N ALA A 40 0.87 0.02 7.65
CA ALA A 40 0.89 0.89 6.47
C ALA A 40 2.32 1.12 5.94
N ILE A 41 3.29 1.37 6.82
CA ILE A 41 4.70 1.56 6.44
C ILE A 41 5.23 0.32 5.72
N ASP A 42 4.96 -0.87 6.25
CA ASP A 42 5.46 -2.12 5.66
C ASP A 42 4.87 -2.36 4.27
N LYS A 43 3.58 -2.06 4.09
CA LYS A 43 2.93 -2.14 2.78
C LYS A 43 3.46 -1.10 1.79
N VAL A 44 3.66 0.14 2.24
CA VAL A 44 4.24 1.22 1.40
C VAL A 44 5.64 0.84 0.94
N LYS A 45 6.50 0.32 1.84
CA LYS A 45 7.85 -0.13 1.48
C LYS A 45 7.82 -1.21 0.41
N ALA A 46 7.03 -2.26 0.62
CA ALA A 46 6.89 -3.35 -0.35
C ALA A 46 6.38 -2.84 -1.72
N PHE A 47 5.41 -1.94 -1.72
CA PHE A 47 4.91 -1.30 -2.94
C PHE A 47 6.02 -0.50 -3.65
N LEU A 48 6.74 0.36 -2.92
CA LEU A 48 7.78 1.22 -3.50
C LEU A 48 8.95 0.41 -4.05
N GLU A 49 9.39 -0.63 -3.36
CA GLU A 49 10.45 -1.53 -3.84
C GLU A 49 10.06 -2.20 -5.15
N HIS A 50 8.84 -2.74 -5.23
CA HIS A 50 8.32 -3.33 -6.46
C HIS A 50 8.20 -2.29 -7.57
N HIS A 51 7.57 -1.16 -7.28
CA HIS A 51 7.37 -0.08 -8.25
C HIS A 51 8.70 0.45 -8.81
N GLN A 52 9.71 0.68 -7.96
CA GLN A 52 11.03 1.15 -8.40
C GLN A 52 11.70 0.14 -9.34
N LYS A 53 11.63 -1.15 -9.02
CA LYS A 53 12.15 -2.22 -9.89
C LYS A 53 11.46 -2.23 -11.26
N GLU A 54 10.14 -2.14 -11.29
CA GLU A 54 9.38 -2.12 -12.54
C GLU A 54 9.61 -0.83 -13.33
N ARG A 55 9.76 0.32 -12.65
CA ARG A 55 10.12 1.60 -13.28
C ARG A 55 11.46 1.54 -14.00
N GLU A 56 12.48 0.94 -13.40
CA GLU A 56 13.79 0.78 -14.04
C GLU A 56 13.71 -0.11 -15.28
N LYS A 57 12.97 -1.21 -15.23
CA LYS A 57 12.71 -2.06 -16.40
C LYS A 57 11.93 -1.34 -17.50
N ALA A 58 11.05 -0.41 -17.14
CA ALA A 58 10.23 0.32 -18.10
C ALA A 58 11.03 1.33 -18.93
N LYS A 59 12.21 1.77 -18.46
CA LYS A 59 13.07 2.72 -19.19
C LYS A 59 13.43 2.24 -20.60
N SER A 60 13.69 0.94 -20.78
CA SER A 60 14.02 0.36 -22.08
C SER A 60 12.84 0.28 -23.06
N LYS A 61 11.63 0.60 -22.60
CA LYS A 61 10.40 0.55 -23.40
C LYS A 61 9.86 1.94 -23.74
N LEU A 62 10.51 3.01 -23.29
CA LEU A 62 10.03 4.39 -23.46
C LEU A 62 9.76 4.75 -24.92
N ASP A 63 10.65 4.33 -25.82
CA ASP A 63 10.53 4.62 -27.26
C ASP A 63 9.23 4.07 -27.87
N LYS A 64 8.63 3.02 -27.28
CA LYS A 64 7.37 2.43 -27.74
C LYS A 64 6.13 3.25 -27.41
N PHE A 65 6.24 4.24 -26.51
CA PHE A 65 5.10 4.99 -25.98
C PHE A 65 5.21 6.50 -26.23
N LEU A 66 6.41 7.01 -26.52
CA LEU A 66 6.67 8.45 -26.62
C LEU A 66 6.74 8.96 -28.08
N TRP A 67 6.71 8.07 -29.08
CA TRP A 67 6.95 8.42 -30.48
C TRP A 67 5.77 7.88 -31.32
N ASP A 68 5.13 8.77 -32.10
CA ASP A 68 4.20 8.43 -33.20
C ASP A 68 5.00 7.99 -34.45
#